data_AF-A0A380MYN2-F1
#
_entry.id   AF-A0A380MYN2-F1
#
_cell.length_a   1.000
_cell.length_b   1.000
_cell.length_c   1.000
_cell.angle_alpha   90.00
_cell.angle_beta   90.00
_cell.angle_gamma   90.00
#
_symmetry.space_group_name_H-M   'P 1'
#
loop_
_entity.id
_entity.type
_entity.pdbx_description
1 polymer ?
#
loop_
_entity_poly.entity_id
_entity_poly.type
_entity_poly.pdbx_seq_one_letter_code
_entity_poly.pdbx_strand_id
1 'polypeptide(L)'
;MFLAQQGRRVLDRLFGYKVSPVLGNKLGQRGLSAGRVQSVALRLVVEREQAIRSFVKTNHFGVRLDLPLTDDKGFSDGSTWSAKWETKSLVTEEMPYITDRGVAQQVIDAARELVIIESFEEKQQARKPPAPLITSTLQQAAANRLKMSVNDTMKAAQTLFEAGLITYHRTDNPNLSQDGIEAVWAFLHSKG
;
A
#
# COMPACT_ATOMS: atom_id res chain seq x y z
N MET A 1 -3.64 2.52 -34.42
CA MET A 1 -3.96 1.54 -33.36
C MET A 1 -3.63 0.09 -33.76
N PHE A 2 -4.07 -0.39 -34.94
CA PHE A 2 -3.83 -1.76 -35.43
C PHE A 2 -2.34 -2.16 -35.49
N LEU A 3 -1.48 -1.31 -36.08
CA LEU A 3 -0.04 -1.60 -36.21
C LEU A 3 0.66 -1.74 -34.86
N ALA A 4 0.25 -0.98 -33.83
CA ALA A 4 0.81 -1.09 -32.50
C ALA A 4 0.44 -2.43 -31.83
N GLN A 5 -0.81 -2.88 -32.00
CA GLN A 5 -1.27 -4.17 -31.49
C GLN A 5 -0.56 -5.33 -32.19
N GLN A 6 -0.39 -5.25 -33.52
CA GLN A 6 0.33 -6.28 -34.28
C GLN A 6 1.82 -6.29 -33.95
N GLY A 7 2.45 -5.12 -33.82
CA GLY A 7 3.84 -5.00 -33.39
C GLY A 7 4.09 -5.65 -32.02
N ARG A 8 3.21 -5.41 -31.04
CA ARG A 8 3.26 -6.09 -29.73
C ARG A 8 3.14 -7.60 -29.88
N ARG A 9 2.19 -8.09 -30.68
CA ARG A 9 1.98 -9.53 -30.89
C ARG A 9 3.21 -10.21 -31.50
N VAL A 10 3.82 -9.59 -32.50
CA VAL A 10 5.04 -10.10 -33.14
C VAL A 10 6.20 -10.09 -32.15
N LEU A 11 6.38 -9.00 -31.40
CA LEU A 11 7.43 -8.88 -30.39
C LEU A 11 7.31 -9.95 -29.31
N ASP A 12 6.12 -10.13 -28.73
CA ASP A 12 5.89 -11.12 -27.67
C ASP A 12 6.12 -12.56 -28.21
N ARG A 13 5.79 -12.83 -29.48
CA ARG A 13 6.08 -14.12 -30.15
C ARG A 13 7.58 -14.35 -30.34
N LEU A 14 8.30 -13.34 -30.83
CA LEU A 14 9.76 -13.42 -31.03
C LEU A 14 10.49 -13.64 -29.71
N PHE A 15 10.09 -12.96 -28.64
CA PHE A 15 10.66 -13.13 -27.31
C PHE A 15 10.44 -14.57 -26.81
N GLY A 16 9.19 -15.05 -26.87
CA GLY A 16 8.86 -16.42 -26.44
C GLY A 16 9.65 -17.49 -27.18
N TYR A 17 9.76 -17.38 -28.52
CA TYR A 17 10.50 -18.35 -29.35
C TYR A 17 12.01 -18.32 -29.13
N LYS A 18 12.61 -17.14 -28.92
CA LYS A 18 14.07 -17.04 -28.73
C LYS A 18 14.50 -17.40 -27.32
N VAL A 19 13.72 -17.06 -26.29
CA VAL A 19 14.15 -17.16 -24.89
C VAL A 19 13.72 -18.47 -24.23
N SER A 20 12.53 -18.99 -24.53
CA SER A 20 12.00 -20.18 -23.85
C SER A 20 12.87 -21.45 -24.07
N PRO A 21 13.40 -21.74 -25.27
CA PRO A 21 14.28 -22.90 -25.47
C PRO A 21 15.60 -22.79 -24.67
N VAL A 22 16.17 -21.58 -24.61
CA VAL A 22 17.40 -21.32 -23.85
C VAL A 22 17.16 -21.53 -22.34
N LEU A 23 16.01 -21.06 -21.85
CA LEU A 23 15.60 -21.25 -20.46
C LEU A 23 15.43 -22.74 -20.12
N GLY A 24 14.73 -23.49 -20.97
CA GLY A 24 14.52 -24.93 -20.77
C GLY A 24 15.82 -25.72 -20.80
N ASN A 25 16.76 -25.39 -21.71
CA ASN A 25 18.07 -26.02 -21.78
C ASN A 25 18.94 -25.72 -20.56
N LYS A 26 18.95 -24.46 -20.09
CA LYS A 26 19.77 -24.05 -18.92
C LYS A 26 19.25 -24.59 -17.60
N LEU A 27 17.93 -24.67 -17.41
CA LEU A 27 17.31 -25.12 -16.17
C LEU A 27 16.97 -26.62 -16.18
N GLY A 28 17.21 -27.32 -17.29
CA GLY A 28 16.92 -28.75 -17.42
C GLY A 28 15.43 -29.10 -17.36
N GLN A 29 14.54 -28.13 -17.53
CA GLN A 29 13.09 -28.30 -17.43
C GLN A 29 12.42 -28.03 -18.78
N ARG A 30 11.71 -29.04 -19.30
CA ARG A 30 10.87 -28.89 -20.49
C ARG A 30 9.56 -28.20 -20.11
N GLY A 31 9.11 -27.25 -20.93
CA GLY A 31 7.82 -26.57 -20.76
C GLY A 31 7.87 -25.22 -20.04
N LEU A 32 9.05 -24.69 -19.70
CA LEU A 32 9.17 -23.33 -19.18
C LEU A 32 8.94 -22.29 -20.28
N SER A 33 8.05 -21.35 -20.03
CA SER A 33 7.77 -20.22 -20.94
C SER A 33 8.41 -18.94 -20.44
N ALA A 34 9.17 -18.27 -21.30
CA ALA A 34 9.66 -16.92 -21.04
C ALA A 34 8.70 -15.89 -21.66
N GLY A 35 8.26 -14.92 -20.86
CA GLY A 35 7.36 -13.86 -21.28
C GLY A 35 7.98 -12.50 -21.00
N ARG A 36 8.03 -11.62 -22.00
CA ARG A 36 8.69 -10.30 -21.90
C ARG A 36 8.22 -9.48 -20.69
N VAL A 37 6.92 -9.50 -20.40
CA VAL A 37 6.32 -8.80 -19.24
C VAL A 37 6.25 -9.70 -18.01
N GLN A 38 5.91 -10.98 -18.19
CA GLN A 38 5.74 -11.93 -17.09
C GLN A 38 7.06 -12.17 -16.32
N SER A 39 8.19 -12.24 -17.03
CA SER A 39 9.51 -12.42 -16.40
C SER A 39 9.92 -11.22 -15.55
N VAL A 40 9.55 -10.00 -15.95
CA VAL A 40 9.80 -8.78 -15.13
C VAL A 40 8.91 -8.78 -13.89
N ALA A 41 7.63 -9.14 -14.03
CA ALA A 41 6.73 -9.27 -12.88
C ALA A 41 7.23 -10.33 -11.88
N LEU A 42 7.68 -11.49 -12.37
CA LEU A 42 8.28 -12.54 -11.55
C LEU A 42 9.55 -12.03 -10.85
N ARG A 43 10.40 -11.27 -11.57
CA ARG A 43 11.61 -10.67 -11.01
C ARG A 43 11.29 -9.77 -9.79
N LEU A 44 10.26 -8.92 -9.86
CA LEU A 44 9.86 -8.07 -8.74
C LEU A 44 9.49 -8.89 -7.48
N VAL A 45 8.80 -10.02 -7.67
CA VAL A 45 8.45 -10.93 -6.57
C VAL A 45 9.70 -11.60 -6.01
N VAL A 46 10.61 -12.07 -6.86
CA VAL A 46 11.87 -12.69 -6.45
C VAL A 46 12.76 -11.69 -5.70
N GLU A 47 12.89 -10.45 -6.18
CA GLU A 47 13.66 -9.41 -5.50
C GLU A 47 13.07 -9.09 -4.12
N ARG A 48 11.73 -9.04 -4.00
CA ARG A 48 11.07 -8.87 -2.69
C ARG A 48 11.34 -10.06 -1.76
N GLU A 49 11.26 -11.28 -2.25
CA GLU A 49 11.54 -12.49 -1.47
C GLU A 49 13.01 -12.55 -1.03
N GLN A 50 13.94 -12.17 -1.91
CA GLN A 50 15.35 -12.06 -1.57
C GLN A 50 15.58 -11.02 -0.47
N ALA A 51 14.94 -9.85 -0.58
CA ALA A 51 15.02 -8.81 0.45
C ALA A 51 14.46 -9.29 1.80
N ILE A 52 13.38 -10.09 1.80
CA ILE A 52 12.83 -10.72 3.01
C ILE A 52 13.81 -11.74 3.60
N ARG A 53 14.47 -12.56 2.76
CA ARG A 53 15.45 -13.55 3.22
C ARG A 53 16.74 -12.93 3.73
N SER A 54 17.19 -11.84 3.12
CA SER A 54 18.37 -11.09 3.56
C SER A 54 18.08 -10.15 4.73
N PHE A 55 16.82 -10.05 5.17
CA PHE A 55 16.45 -9.19 6.29
C PHE A 55 17.01 -9.75 7.60
N VAL A 56 17.98 -9.04 8.16
CA VAL A 56 18.54 -9.36 9.48
C VAL A 56 17.64 -8.74 10.54
N LYS A 57 17.03 -9.59 11.37
CA LYS A 57 16.19 -9.15 12.50
C LYS A 57 17.08 -8.55 13.58
N THR A 58 16.85 -7.28 13.92
CA THR A 58 17.55 -6.60 15.00
C THR A 58 16.58 -6.35 16.15
N ASN A 59 16.87 -6.95 17.30
CA ASN A 59 16.14 -6.66 18.53
C ASN A 59 16.44 -5.22 18.95
N HIS A 60 15.37 -4.46 19.17
CA HIS A 60 15.47 -3.08 19.63
C HIS A 60 14.42 -2.82 20.68
N PHE A 61 14.71 -1.83 21.52
CA PHE A 61 13.88 -1.44 22.64
C PHE A 61 13.36 -0.03 22.40
N GLY A 62 12.11 0.18 22.79
CA GLY A 62 11.46 1.48 22.82
C GLY A 62 10.59 1.55 24.07
N VAL A 63 10.34 2.78 24.52
CA VAL A 63 9.50 3.02 25.70
C VAL A 63 8.16 3.59 25.23
N ARG A 64 7.07 3.05 25.78
CA ARG A 64 5.71 3.58 25.64
C ARG A 64 5.17 3.89 27.03
N LEU A 65 4.58 5.06 27.18
CA LEU A 65 3.84 5.46 28.36
C LEU A 65 2.37 5.46 28.01
N ASP A 66 1.56 4.82 28.84
CA ASP A 66 0.11 4.80 28.72
C ASP A 66 -0.45 5.55 29.95
N LEU A 67 -0.93 6.76 29.72
CA LEU A 67 -1.42 7.67 30.76
C LEU A 67 -2.96 7.69 30.74
N PRO A 68 -3.64 7.37 31.84
CA PRO A 68 -5.09 7.51 31.91
C PRO A 68 -5.46 8.99 31.81
N LEU A 69 -6.36 9.32 30.89
CA LEU A 69 -6.93 10.66 30.81
C LEU A 69 -7.92 10.80 31.96
N THR A 70 -7.68 11.81 32.79
CA THR A 70 -8.58 12.19 33.89
C THR A 70 -9.11 13.59 33.62
N ASP A 71 -10.36 13.84 33.96
CA ASP A 71 -10.91 15.20 33.96
C ASP A 71 -10.29 16.03 35.11
N ASP A 72 -10.61 17.32 35.15
CA ASP A 72 -10.15 18.24 36.22
C ASP A 72 -10.57 17.78 37.63
N LYS A 73 -11.46 16.79 37.76
CA LYS A 73 -11.96 16.20 39.01
C LYS A 73 -11.40 14.81 39.29
N GLY A 74 -10.46 14.32 38.48
CA GLY A 74 -9.80 13.03 38.66
C GLY A 74 -10.60 11.82 38.17
N PHE A 75 -11.71 12.02 37.46
CA PHE A 75 -12.50 10.95 36.87
C PHE A 75 -11.91 10.53 35.52
N SER A 76 -11.61 9.24 35.36
CA SER A 76 -11.19 8.68 34.07
C SER A 76 -12.35 7.99 33.38
N ASP A 77 -12.61 8.37 32.12
CA ASP A 77 -13.62 7.73 31.26
C ASP A 77 -13.09 6.41 30.63
N GLY A 78 -12.06 5.80 31.25
CA GLY A 78 -11.34 4.66 30.69
C GLY A 78 -10.51 4.97 29.44
N SER A 79 -10.44 6.23 29.01
CA SER A 79 -9.62 6.66 27.89
C SER A 79 -8.15 6.82 28.31
N THR A 80 -7.25 6.37 27.44
CA THR A 80 -5.81 6.37 27.69
C THR A 80 -5.11 7.14 26.58
N TRP A 81 -4.22 8.04 26.96
CA TRP A 81 -3.29 8.69 26.05
C TRP A 81 -1.95 7.97 26.08
N SER A 82 -1.40 7.66 24.91
CA SER A 82 -0.11 6.96 24.81
C SER A 82 0.97 7.85 24.23
N ALA A 83 2.12 7.97 24.91
CA ALA A 83 3.34 8.55 24.39
C ALA A 83 4.34 7.46 23.99
N LYS A 84 5.08 7.69 22.91
CA LYS A 84 6.22 6.86 22.52
C LYS A 84 7.50 7.68 22.64
N TRP A 85 8.55 7.06 23.16
CA TRP A 85 9.87 7.69 23.24
C TRP A 85 10.41 8.02 21.85
N GLU A 86 10.79 9.28 21.63
CA GLU A 86 11.46 9.71 20.40
C GLU A 86 12.96 9.43 20.50
N THR A 87 13.42 8.44 19.75
CA THR A 87 14.83 7.96 19.77
C THR A 87 15.71 8.61 18.71
N LYS A 88 15.15 9.44 17.82
CA LYS A 88 15.85 9.94 16.62
C LYS A 88 17.15 10.69 16.93
N SER A 89 17.22 11.40 18.05
CA SER A 89 18.42 12.13 18.48
C SER A 89 19.51 11.23 19.05
N LEU A 90 19.20 9.97 19.38
CA LEU A 90 20.08 9.01 20.05
C LEU A 90 20.55 7.89 19.12
N VAL A 91 20.06 7.87 17.88
CA VAL A 91 20.38 6.87 16.86
C VAL A 91 21.11 7.54 15.70
N THR A 92 22.01 6.82 15.06
CA THR A 92 22.71 7.27 13.84
C THR A 92 22.21 6.48 12.64
N GLU A 93 22.55 6.89 11.42
CA GLU A 93 22.23 6.08 10.22
C GLU A 93 22.84 4.66 10.28
N GLU A 94 23.99 4.53 10.93
CA GLU A 94 24.68 3.26 11.14
C GLU A 94 24.05 2.41 12.24
N MET A 95 23.50 3.05 13.28
CA MET A 95 22.81 2.40 14.41
C MET A 95 21.41 3.01 14.58
N PRO A 96 20.44 2.65 13.72
CA PRO A 96 19.13 3.31 13.67
C PRO A 96 18.19 2.95 14.83
N TYR A 97 18.61 2.04 15.72
CA TYR A 97 17.77 1.53 16.80
C TYR A 97 18.54 1.43 18.12
N ILE A 98 17.83 1.62 19.23
CA ILE A 98 18.36 1.35 20.58
C ILE A 98 18.32 -0.16 20.82
N THR A 99 19.47 -0.81 20.82
CA THR A 99 19.61 -2.26 21.00
C THR A 99 19.88 -2.67 22.44
N ASP A 100 20.25 -1.72 23.30
CA ASP A 100 20.48 -1.96 24.72
C ASP A 100 19.19 -1.80 25.53
N ARG A 101 18.84 -2.87 26.27
CA ARG A 101 17.70 -2.87 27.18
C ARG A 101 17.92 -1.97 28.40
N GLY A 102 19.16 -1.84 28.87
CA GLY A 102 19.50 -1.01 30.04
C GLY A 102 19.16 0.45 29.83
N VAL A 103 19.45 0.98 28.64
CA VAL A 103 19.07 2.35 28.25
C VAL A 103 17.55 2.53 28.28
N ALA A 104 16.81 1.61 27.67
CA ALA A 104 15.34 1.68 27.71
C ALA A 104 14.76 1.58 29.13
N GLN A 105 15.40 0.79 30.00
CA GLN A 105 15.00 0.66 31.41
C GLN A 105 15.23 1.97 32.18
N GLN A 106 16.37 2.63 31.99
CA GLN A 106 16.65 3.93 32.61
C GLN A 106 15.65 4.99 32.16
N VAL A 107 15.26 4.98 30.87
CA VAL A 107 14.28 5.93 30.34
C VAL A 107 12.89 5.71 30.95
N ILE A 108 12.42 4.46 31.08
CA ILE A 108 11.11 4.22 31.73
C ILE A 108 11.13 4.56 33.22
N ASP A 109 12.24 4.31 33.92
CA ASP A 109 12.35 4.64 35.34
C ASP A 109 12.36 6.16 35.56
N ALA A 110 13.09 6.92 34.74
CA ALA A 110 13.02 8.38 34.74
C ALA A 110 11.61 8.91 34.36
N ALA A 111 10.97 8.30 33.36
CA ALA A 111 9.64 8.68 32.91
C ALA A 111 8.52 8.32 33.90
N ARG A 112 8.74 7.44 34.88
CA ARG A 112 7.79 7.19 35.97
C ARG A 112 7.76 8.32 36.98
N GLU A 113 8.88 9.00 37.18
CA GLU A 113 9.00 10.07 38.17
C GLU A 113 8.42 11.39 37.66
N LEU A 114 8.71 11.77 36.41
CA LEU A 114 8.26 13.03 35.86
C LEU A 114 8.06 12.96 34.34
N VAL A 115 6.84 13.28 33.90
CA VAL A 115 6.52 13.55 32.50
C VAL A 115 5.78 14.87 32.46
N ILE A 116 6.31 15.81 31.68
CA ILE A 116 5.70 17.11 31.43
C ILE A 116 5.42 17.25 29.95
N ILE A 117 4.31 17.89 29.62
CA ILE A 117 4.00 18.28 28.25
C ILE A 117 4.80 19.56 27.98
N GLU A 118 5.83 19.46 27.13
CA GLU A 118 6.65 20.61 26.75
C GLU A 118 5.93 21.51 25.72
N SER A 119 5.22 20.90 24.78
CA SER A 119 4.46 21.62 23.75
C SER A 119 3.23 20.83 23.30
N PHE A 120 2.21 21.56 22.87
CA PHE A 120 1.01 21.03 22.23
C PHE A 120 0.72 21.87 20.99
N GLU A 121 0.49 21.20 19.86
CA GLU A 121 0.16 21.85 18.61
C GLU A 121 -1.04 21.17 17.99
N GLU A 122 -2.07 21.96 17.68
CA GLU A 122 -3.25 21.51 16.96
C GLU A 122 -3.21 22.04 15.53
N LYS A 123 -3.31 21.13 14.56
CA LYS A 123 -3.31 21.46 13.13
C LYS A 123 -4.56 20.92 12.47
N GLN A 124 -5.32 21.82 11.84
CA GLN A 124 -6.39 21.41 10.95
C GLN A 124 -5.79 20.89 9.64
N GLN A 125 -6.02 19.61 9.35
CA GLN A 125 -5.60 18.97 8.10
C GLN A 125 -6.82 18.63 7.24
N ALA A 126 -6.90 19.22 6.05
CA ALA A 126 -7.89 18.85 5.05
C ALA A 126 -7.40 17.64 4.24
N ARG A 127 -8.17 16.55 4.24
CA ARG A 127 -7.89 15.38 3.39
C ARG A 127 -8.75 15.42 2.14
N LYS A 128 -8.11 15.55 0.97
CA LYS A 128 -8.82 15.47 -0.31
C LYS A 128 -9.34 14.04 -0.56
N PRO A 129 -10.52 13.89 -1.18
CA PRO A 129 -11.02 12.58 -1.60
C PRO A 129 -10.10 11.97 -2.67
N PRO A 130 -10.07 10.64 -2.78
CA PRO A 130 -9.32 9.97 -3.84
C PRO A 130 -9.92 10.30 -5.21
N ALA A 131 -9.08 10.22 -6.25
CA ALA A 131 -9.53 10.36 -7.63
C ALA A 131 -10.53 9.25 -8.02
N PRO A 132 -11.36 9.47 -9.05
CA PRO A 132 -12.19 8.43 -9.65
C PRO A 132 -11.38 7.20 -10.05
N LEU A 133 -12.06 6.05 -10.10
CA LEU A 133 -11.41 4.77 -10.37
C LEU A 133 -10.93 4.69 -11.82
N ILE A 134 -9.68 4.29 -11.99
CA ILE A 134 -9.10 3.80 -13.24
C ILE A 134 -8.87 2.30 -13.13
N THR A 135 -8.44 1.63 -14.20
CA THR A 135 -8.28 0.15 -14.21
C THR A 135 -7.44 -0.35 -13.03
N SER A 136 -6.30 0.28 -12.76
CA SER A 136 -5.38 -0.14 -11.71
C SER A 136 -5.92 0.13 -10.31
N THR A 137 -6.53 1.30 -10.07
CA THR A 137 -7.07 1.65 -8.76
C THR A 137 -8.36 0.91 -8.45
N LEU A 138 -9.17 0.58 -9.47
CA LEU A 138 -10.32 -0.33 -9.35
C LEU A 138 -9.87 -1.71 -8.88
N GLN A 139 -8.88 -2.31 -9.56
CA GLN A 139 -8.35 -3.62 -9.19
C GLN A 139 -7.77 -3.65 -7.77
N GLN A 140 -7.01 -2.61 -7.39
CA GLN A 140 -6.46 -2.48 -6.04
C GLN A 140 -7.56 -2.31 -4.98
N ALA A 141 -8.56 -1.47 -5.24
CA ALA A 141 -9.67 -1.25 -4.33
C ALA A 141 -10.50 -2.52 -4.13
N ALA A 142 -10.80 -3.25 -5.21
CA ALA A 142 -11.53 -4.52 -5.16
C ALA A 142 -10.75 -5.61 -4.41
N ALA A 143 -9.44 -5.74 -4.65
CA ALA A 143 -8.60 -6.69 -3.91
C ALA A 143 -8.56 -6.36 -2.41
N ASN A 144 -8.42 -5.08 -2.05
CA ASN A 144 -8.30 -4.66 -0.65
C ASN A 144 -9.62 -4.76 0.11
N ARG A 145 -10.73 -4.28 -0.48
CA ARG A 145 -12.04 -4.17 0.16
C ARG A 145 -12.93 -5.38 -0.03
N LEU A 146 -12.93 -5.98 -1.22
CA LEU A 146 -13.84 -7.06 -1.61
C LEU A 146 -13.14 -8.42 -1.70
N LYS A 147 -11.81 -8.47 -1.51
CA LYS A 147 -10.98 -9.69 -1.63
C LYS A 147 -11.11 -10.39 -3.00
N MET A 148 -11.47 -9.64 -4.04
CA MET A 148 -11.61 -10.16 -5.39
C MET A 148 -10.25 -10.26 -6.08
N SER A 149 -10.05 -11.33 -6.86
CA SER A 149 -8.90 -11.42 -7.74
C SER A 149 -9.01 -10.37 -8.87
N VAL A 150 -7.89 -10.06 -9.52
CA VAL A 150 -7.88 -9.17 -10.69
C VAL A 150 -8.78 -9.72 -11.80
N ASN A 151 -8.76 -11.03 -12.04
CA ASN A 151 -9.58 -11.66 -13.08
C ASN A 151 -11.08 -11.51 -12.79
N ASP A 152 -11.49 -11.79 -11.56
CA ASP A 152 -12.90 -11.73 -11.16
C ASP A 152 -13.40 -10.28 -11.17
N THR A 153 -12.57 -9.34 -10.73
CA THR A 153 -12.86 -7.89 -10.79
C THR A 153 -13.11 -7.46 -12.24
N MET A 154 -12.24 -7.87 -13.17
CA MET A 154 -12.38 -7.50 -14.58
C MET A 154 -13.56 -8.18 -15.26
N LYS A 155 -13.90 -9.42 -14.90
CA LYS A 155 -15.12 -10.09 -15.38
C LYS A 155 -16.38 -9.37 -14.90
N ALA A 156 -16.46 -9.04 -13.61
CA ALA A 156 -17.59 -8.31 -13.06
C ALA A 156 -17.74 -6.93 -13.70
N ALA A 157 -16.63 -6.19 -13.85
CA ALA A 157 -16.63 -4.90 -14.52
C ALA A 157 -17.06 -4.98 -15.99
N GLN A 158 -16.67 -6.05 -16.71
CA GLN A 158 -17.14 -6.30 -18.06
C GLN A 158 -18.67 -6.47 -18.10
N THR A 159 -19.24 -7.30 -17.22
CA THR A 159 -20.69 -7.49 -17.13
C THR A 159 -21.44 -6.20 -16.80
N LEU A 160 -20.93 -5.39 -15.86
CA LEU A 160 -21.52 -4.10 -15.52
C LEU A 160 -21.48 -3.10 -16.69
N PHE A 161 -20.38 -3.09 -17.44
CA PHE A 161 -20.24 -2.24 -18.61
C PHE A 161 -21.21 -2.65 -19.73
N GLU A 162 -21.32 -3.94 -20.02
CA GLU A 162 -22.26 -4.48 -21.01
C GLU A 162 -23.72 -4.25 -20.62
N ALA A 163 -24.02 -4.22 -19.33
CA ALA A 163 -25.34 -3.85 -18.80
C ALA A 163 -25.60 -2.32 -18.79
N GLY A 164 -24.64 -1.49 -19.18
CA GLY A 164 -24.77 -0.02 -19.19
C GLY A 164 -24.73 0.63 -17.81
N LEU A 165 -24.25 -0.07 -16.78
CA LEU A 165 -24.24 0.40 -15.39
C LEU A 165 -22.99 1.22 -15.05
N ILE A 166 -21.91 1.07 -15.81
CA ILE A 166 -20.64 1.80 -15.62
C ILE A 166 -20.05 2.23 -16.97
N THR A 167 -19.10 3.16 -16.93
CA THR A 167 -18.28 3.53 -18.10
C THR A 167 -17.22 2.46 -18.40
N TYR A 168 -16.50 2.62 -19.51
CA TYR A 168 -15.51 1.64 -19.95
C TYR A 168 -14.39 1.46 -18.93
N HIS A 169 -14.33 0.27 -18.33
CA HIS A 169 -13.48 -0.04 -17.17
C HIS A 169 -11.99 -0.25 -17.49
N ARG A 170 -11.59 -0.32 -18.77
CA ARG A 170 -10.19 -0.40 -19.21
C ARG A 170 -9.66 0.98 -19.61
N THR A 171 -9.59 1.87 -18.64
CA THR A 171 -9.14 3.27 -18.76
C THR A 171 -7.96 3.55 -17.82
N ASP A 172 -7.07 4.46 -18.24
CA ASP A 172 -6.05 5.12 -17.43
C ASP A 172 -6.40 6.58 -17.12
N ASN A 173 -7.51 7.08 -17.65
CA ASN A 173 -7.98 8.44 -17.47
C ASN A 173 -8.92 8.54 -16.25
N PRO A 174 -8.58 9.33 -15.21
CA PRO A 174 -9.43 9.54 -14.03
C PRO A 174 -10.51 10.61 -14.24
N ASN A 175 -10.59 11.23 -15.41
CA ASN A 175 -11.51 12.35 -15.65
C ASN A 175 -12.96 11.88 -15.73
N LEU A 176 -13.85 12.70 -15.18
CA LEU A 176 -15.30 12.58 -15.33
C LEU A 176 -15.80 13.54 -16.40
N SER A 177 -16.84 13.16 -17.12
CA SER A 177 -17.57 14.09 -17.99
C SER A 177 -18.31 15.13 -17.14
N GLN A 178 -18.66 16.26 -17.76
CA GLN A 178 -19.45 17.30 -17.10
C GLN A 178 -20.79 16.74 -16.56
N ASP A 179 -21.52 15.99 -17.39
CA ASP A 179 -22.75 15.30 -16.99
C ASP A 179 -22.54 14.35 -15.80
N GLY A 180 -21.40 13.65 -15.76
CA GLY A 180 -21.06 12.74 -14.66
C GLY A 180 -20.79 13.49 -13.36
N ILE A 181 -20.15 14.65 -13.43
CA ILE A 181 -19.93 15.53 -12.27
C ILE A 181 -21.28 16.04 -11.75
N GLU A 182 -22.16 16.50 -12.63
CA GLU A 182 -23.49 17.00 -12.27
C GLU A 182 -24.35 15.91 -11.62
N ALA A 183 -24.34 14.69 -12.16
CA ALA A 183 -25.05 13.56 -11.57
C ALA A 183 -24.56 13.20 -10.17
N VAL A 184 -23.24 13.23 -9.94
CA VAL A 184 -22.66 12.99 -8.62
C VAL A 184 -23.05 14.10 -7.64
N TRP A 185 -23.00 15.37 -8.05
CA TRP A 185 -23.43 16.49 -7.20
C TRP A 185 -24.91 16.40 -6.85
N ALA A 186 -25.78 16.11 -7.81
CA ALA A 186 -27.21 15.91 -7.57
C ALA A 186 -27.46 14.77 -6.57
N PHE A 187 -26.73 13.66 -6.69
CA PHE A 187 -26.81 12.56 -5.73
C PHE A 187 -26.35 12.97 -4.34
N LEU A 188 -25.22 13.65 -4.21
CA LEU A 188 -24.71 14.12 -2.91
C LEU A 188 -25.70 15.07 -2.22
N HIS A 189 -26.22 16.07 -2.94
CA HIS A 189 -27.23 17.00 -2.41
C HIS A 189 -28.53 16.30 -2.00
N SER A 190 -28.91 15.19 -2.66
CA SER A 190 -30.09 14.41 -2.26
C SER A 190 -29.90 13.66 -0.92
N LYS A 191 -28.66 13.50 -0.46
CA LYS A 191 -28.30 12.76 0.77
C LYS A 191 -28.06 13.65 1.99
N GLY A 192 -28.16 14.97 1.84
CA GLY A 192 -27.87 15.97 2.88
C GLY A 192 -26.41 16.38 2.88
#